data_AF-A0A662XL54-F1
#
_entry.id   AF-A0A662XL54-F1
#
_cell.length_a   1.000
_cell.length_b   1.000
_cell.length_c   1.000
_cell.angle_alpha   90.00
_cell.angle_beta   90.00
_cell.angle_gamma   90.00
#
_symmetry.space_group_name_H-M   'P 1'
#
loop_
_entity.id
_entity.type
_entity.pdbx_description
1 polymer ?
#
loop_
_entity_poly.entity_id
_entity_poly.type
_entity_poly.pdbx_seq_one_letter_code
_entity_poly.pdbx_strand_id
1 'polypeptide(L)'
;GSCELSFYPIDVELMFSTEPFNTFSDAAASASSLLLIEPRQQLDVEIDDSSAISTEDGLTKTIVPIPAELAATQMMLRIREVPSSTATGSAVASIAPPVDLIRPCFNSSLHIEIMTQCGLLQALHEGQPVRSCYVKVYAKVSSGSSGSGKTRTKTEFYKDGYTDLLGKFDYVGINGESSVNYCFFFDMEMYSI
;
A
#
# COMPACT_ATOMS: atom_id res chain seq x y z
N GLY A 1 26.15 -1.77 7.95
CA GLY A 1 25.64 -2.59 6.84
C GLY A 1 25.16 -1.65 5.74
N SER A 2 24.82 -2.11 4.54
CA SER A 2 24.29 -1.22 3.50
C SER A 2 22.99 -1.73 2.92
N CYS A 3 22.14 -0.82 2.45
CA CYS A 3 20.95 -1.16 1.70
C CYS A 3 20.79 -0.25 0.48
N GLU A 4 20.16 -0.79 -0.55
CA GLU A 4 19.75 -0.07 -1.75
C GLU A 4 18.25 0.21 -1.66
N LEU A 5 17.88 1.47 -1.88
CA LEU A 5 16.50 1.92 -2.03
C LEU A 5 16.22 2.21 -3.50
N SER A 6 15.22 1.54 -4.07
CA SER A 6 14.77 1.78 -5.44
C SER A 6 13.35 2.33 -5.46
N PHE A 7 13.14 3.41 -6.19
CA PHE A 7 11.87 4.16 -6.21
C PHE A 7 11.09 3.87 -7.51
N TYR A 8 9.90 3.28 -7.40
CA TYR A 8 9.05 2.90 -8.52
C TYR A 8 7.73 3.68 -8.48
N PRO A 9 7.60 4.78 -9.24
CA PRO A 9 6.32 5.46 -9.42
C PRO A 9 5.25 4.51 -9.92
N ILE A 10 4.04 4.62 -9.38
CA ILE A 10 2.92 3.74 -9.74
C ILE A 10 1.67 4.53 -10.07
N ASP A 11 0.82 3.91 -10.89
CA ASP A 11 -0.58 4.29 -11.03
C ASP A 11 -1.38 3.46 -10.02
N VAL A 12 -1.76 4.10 -8.91
CA VAL A 12 -2.45 3.44 -7.81
C VAL A 12 -3.87 3.01 -8.21
N GLU A 13 -4.55 3.77 -9.07
CA GLU A 13 -5.88 3.40 -9.54
C GLU A 13 -5.81 2.14 -10.41
N LEU A 14 -4.82 2.07 -11.31
CA LEU A 14 -4.61 0.91 -12.15
C LEU A 14 -4.29 -0.33 -11.31
N MET A 15 -3.32 -0.23 -10.39
CA MET A 15 -2.95 -1.34 -9.50
C MET A 15 -4.13 -1.83 -8.67
N PHE A 16 -4.94 -0.91 -8.13
CA PHE A 16 -6.11 -1.28 -7.35
C PHE A 16 -7.21 -1.88 -8.21
N SER A 17 -7.34 -1.45 -9.47
CA SER A 17 -8.34 -1.98 -10.39
C SER A 17 -8.04 -3.41 -10.84
N THR A 18 -6.76 -3.82 -10.87
CA THR A 18 -6.34 -5.17 -11.25
C THR A 18 -6.41 -6.15 -10.08
N GLU A 19 -5.94 -5.78 -8.89
CA GLU A 19 -5.89 -6.67 -7.72
C GLU A 19 -6.32 -5.98 -6.40
N PRO A 20 -7.58 -5.52 -6.25
CA PRO A 20 -8.00 -4.62 -5.17
C PRO A 20 -7.69 -5.14 -3.76
N PHE A 21 -7.83 -6.45 -3.53
CA PHE A 21 -7.61 -7.08 -2.22
C PHE A 21 -6.14 -7.42 -1.91
N ASN A 22 -5.25 -7.38 -2.91
CA ASN A 22 -3.84 -7.71 -2.75
C ASN A 22 -2.91 -6.53 -3.05
N THR A 23 -3.40 -5.44 -3.64
CA THR A 23 -2.68 -4.30 -4.27
C THR A 23 -1.33 -3.92 -3.67
N PHE A 24 -1.19 -3.90 -2.33
CA PHE A 24 0.02 -3.42 -1.64
C PHE A 24 0.71 -4.48 -0.78
N SER A 25 0.41 -5.76 -1.01
CA SER A 25 1.15 -6.87 -0.43
C SER A 25 2.48 -7.11 -1.18
N ASP A 26 3.45 -7.74 -0.53
CA ASP A 26 4.70 -8.17 -1.19
C ASP A 26 4.43 -9.06 -2.43
N ALA A 27 3.34 -9.84 -2.37
CA ALA A 27 2.87 -10.66 -3.49
C ALA A 27 2.36 -9.81 -4.67
N ALA A 28 1.62 -8.73 -4.40
CA ALA A 28 1.13 -7.84 -5.45
C ALA A 28 2.23 -7.01 -6.08
N ALA A 29 3.28 -6.66 -5.33
CA ALA A 29 4.45 -6.01 -5.92
C ALA A 29 5.18 -6.93 -6.93
N SER A 30 5.19 -8.24 -6.65
CA SER A 30 5.71 -9.26 -7.58
C SER A 30 4.76 -9.51 -8.76
N ALA A 31 3.44 -9.42 -8.56
CA ALA A 31 2.44 -9.59 -9.60
C ALA A 31 2.29 -8.38 -10.54
N SER A 32 2.51 -7.16 -10.02
CA SER A 32 2.25 -5.89 -10.72
C SER A 32 3.33 -5.48 -11.73
N SER A 33 4.19 -6.41 -12.17
CA SER A 33 5.27 -6.14 -13.14
C SER A 33 6.31 -5.10 -12.69
N LEU A 34 6.32 -4.68 -11.42
CA LEU A 34 7.24 -3.65 -10.92
C LEU A 34 8.72 -4.04 -11.09
N LEU A 35 9.02 -5.34 -11.02
CA LEU A 35 10.38 -5.86 -11.25
C LEU A 35 10.78 -5.88 -12.74
N LEU A 36 9.85 -5.61 -13.66
CA LEU A 36 10.08 -5.56 -15.11
C LEU A 36 10.37 -4.14 -15.61
N ILE A 37 10.23 -3.12 -14.76
CA ILE A 37 10.47 -1.72 -15.09
C ILE A 37 11.71 -1.19 -14.36
N GLU A 38 12.36 -0.20 -14.94
CA GLU A 38 13.49 0.46 -14.28
C GLU A 38 13.00 1.42 -13.18
N PRO A 39 13.68 1.47 -12.02
CA PRO A 39 13.37 2.44 -10.98
C PRO A 39 13.65 3.86 -11.49
N ARG A 40 12.82 4.82 -11.06
CA ARG A 40 13.04 6.24 -11.41
C ARG A 40 14.30 6.79 -10.75
N GLN A 41 14.63 6.29 -9.57
CA GLN A 41 15.84 6.65 -8.85
C GLN A 41 16.29 5.47 -7.98
N GLN A 42 17.58 5.40 -7.68
CA GLN A 42 18.15 4.49 -6.70
C GLN A 42 19.03 5.27 -5.71
N LEU A 43 19.06 4.82 -4.47
CA LEU A 43 19.88 5.40 -3.42
C LEU A 43 20.54 4.30 -2.60
N ASP A 44 21.86 4.34 -2.53
CA ASP A 44 22.63 3.52 -1.60
C ASP A 44 22.67 4.19 -0.23
N VAL A 45 22.32 3.43 0.81
CA VAL A 45 22.23 3.90 2.18
C VAL A 45 23.18 3.07 3.04
N GLU A 46 24.13 3.75 3.66
CA GLU A 46 24.98 3.16 4.70
C GLU A 46 24.23 3.20 6.03
N ILE A 47 24.05 2.02 6.62
CA ILE A 47 23.44 1.82 7.92
C ILE A 47 24.57 1.74 8.93
N ASP A 48 24.92 2.89 9.47
CA ASP A 48 25.94 3.07 10.50
C ASP A 48 25.30 3.40 11.85
N ASP A 49 25.82 2.80 12.92
CA ASP A 49 25.33 3.05 14.29
C ASP A 49 25.54 4.50 14.75
N SER A 50 26.41 5.27 14.08
CA SER A 50 26.72 6.67 14.39
C SER A 50 25.60 7.64 14.02
N SER A 51 24.82 7.32 12.99
CA SER A 51 23.69 8.14 12.50
C SER A 51 22.33 7.55 12.89
N ALA A 52 22.35 6.42 13.61
CA ALA A 52 21.16 5.73 14.05
C ALA A 52 20.55 6.37 15.29
N ILE A 53 19.21 6.48 15.27
CA ILE A 53 18.44 6.86 16.45
C ILE A 53 18.16 5.58 17.23
N SER A 54 18.66 5.51 18.46
CA SER A 54 18.32 4.43 19.38
C SER A 54 16.85 4.53 19.78
N THR A 55 16.11 3.46 19.55
CA THR A 55 14.72 3.34 20.01
C THR A 55 14.68 2.64 21.37
N GLU A 56 13.57 2.83 22.10
CA GLU A 56 13.35 2.28 23.44
C GLU A 56 13.43 0.74 23.51
N ASP A 57 13.21 0.06 22.37
CA ASP A 57 13.33 -1.39 22.21
C ASP A 57 14.78 -1.88 21.98
N GLY A 58 15.77 -0.99 22.01
CA GLY A 58 17.17 -1.31 21.71
C GLY A 58 17.48 -1.49 20.22
N LEU A 59 16.55 -1.11 19.34
CA LEU A 59 16.76 -1.12 17.88
C LEU A 59 17.33 0.22 17.40
N THR A 60 18.17 0.15 16.37
CA THR A 60 18.71 1.33 15.66
C THR A 60 17.83 1.70 14.48
N LYS A 61 17.49 2.99 14.35
CA LYS A 61 16.68 3.51 13.25
C LYS A 61 17.47 4.51 12.41
N THR A 62 17.52 4.27 11.11
CA THR A 62 18.09 5.20 10.11
C THR A 62 16.95 5.91 9.38
N ILE A 63 17.01 7.24 9.30
CA ILE A 63 16.01 8.04 8.59
C ILE A 63 16.60 8.45 7.24
N VAL A 64 15.93 8.06 6.16
CA VAL A 64 16.31 8.43 4.79
C VAL A 64 15.24 9.34 4.22
N PRO A 65 15.57 10.60 3.86
CA PRO A 65 14.60 11.51 3.26
C PRO A 65 14.26 11.07 1.83
N ILE A 66 13.00 11.22 1.45
CA ILE A 66 12.57 10.99 0.07
C ILE A 66 13.13 12.14 -0.80
N PRO A 67 13.74 11.84 -1.97
CA PRO A 67 14.20 12.86 -2.91
C PRO A 67 13.11 13.86 -3.26
N ALA A 68 13.45 15.15 -3.33
CA ALA A 68 12.48 16.23 -3.56
C ALA A 68 11.70 16.05 -4.88
N GLU A 69 12.34 15.50 -5.91
CA GLU A 69 11.71 15.21 -7.22
C GLU A 69 10.62 14.13 -7.13
N LEU A 70 10.68 13.29 -6.09
CA LEU A 70 9.76 12.16 -5.89
C LEU A 70 8.75 12.42 -4.78
N ALA A 71 8.95 13.45 -3.95
CA ALA A 71 8.14 13.71 -2.76
C ALA A 71 6.63 13.81 -3.03
N ALA A 72 6.23 14.30 -4.22
CA ALA A 72 4.84 14.45 -4.59
C ALA A 72 4.22 13.20 -5.27
N THR A 73 5.00 12.12 -5.46
CA THR A 73 4.61 10.97 -6.29
C THR A 73 4.18 9.78 -5.43
N GLN A 74 3.10 9.10 -5.82
CA GLN A 74 2.75 7.80 -5.25
C GLN A 74 3.65 6.71 -5.87
N MET A 75 4.28 5.89 -5.03
CA MET A 75 5.32 4.97 -5.47
C MET A 75 5.36 3.69 -4.62
N MET A 76 6.01 2.67 -5.16
CA MET A 76 6.49 1.52 -4.41
C MET A 76 8.00 1.68 -4.17
N LEU A 77 8.42 1.50 -2.94
CA LEU A 77 9.80 1.51 -2.51
C LEU A 77 10.28 0.09 -2.37
N ARG A 78 11.33 -0.29 -3.10
CA ARG A 78 12.04 -1.53 -2.85
C ARG A 78 13.24 -1.28 -1.96
N ILE A 79 13.37 -2.05 -0.90
CA ILE A 79 14.45 -1.97 0.08
C ILE A 79 15.20 -3.29 0.00
N ARG A 80 16.43 -3.25 -0.49
CA ARG A 80 17.29 -4.44 -0.61
C ARG A 80 18.51 -4.30 0.27
N GLU A 81 18.79 -5.32 1.06
CA GLU A 81 20.07 -5.44 1.74
C GLU A 81 21.19 -5.68 0.73
N VAL A 82 22.24 -4.87 0.81
CA VAL A 82 23.46 -5.08 0.05
C VAL A 82 24.43 -5.81 0.98
N PRO A 83 24.75 -7.09 0.71
CA PRO A 83 25.67 -7.83 1.55
C PRO A 83 27.03 -7.16 1.49
N SER A 84 27.53 -6.70 2.64
CA SER A 84 28.83 -6.06 2.76
C SER A 84 29.92 -7.07 2.38
N SER A 85 30.55 -6.87 1.23
CA SER A 85 31.70 -7.66 0.76
C SER A 85 32.99 -7.26 1.49
N THR A 86 32.95 -7.16 2.83
CA THR A 86 34.10 -6.78 3.65
C THR A 86 34.26 -7.68 4.86
N ALA A 87 34.62 -8.93 4.58
CA ALA A 87 35.57 -9.67 5.39
C ALA A 87 36.25 -10.71 4.51
N THR A 88 37.41 -10.36 3.95
CA THR A 88 38.41 -11.33 3.51
C THR A 88 38.64 -12.34 4.64
N GLY A 89 38.00 -13.51 4.55
CA GLY A 89 38.31 -14.68 5.38
C GLY A 89 37.29 -15.09 6.45
N SER A 90 36.16 -14.41 6.66
CA SER A 90 35.13 -14.90 7.58
C SER A 90 33.74 -14.65 7.03
N ALA A 91 33.29 -15.55 6.18
CA ALA A 91 31.90 -15.66 5.79
C ALA A 91 31.09 -16.19 6.98
N VAL A 92 30.73 -15.31 7.91
CA VAL A 92 29.54 -15.54 8.72
C VAL A 92 28.38 -15.33 7.76
N ALA A 93 28.03 -16.38 7.02
CA ALA A 93 26.81 -16.42 6.25
C ALA A 93 25.67 -16.16 7.24
N SER A 94 25.03 -15.00 7.14
CA SER A 94 23.77 -14.77 7.85
C SER A 94 22.87 -15.97 7.57
N ILE A 95 22.39 -16.62 8.62
CA ILE A 95 21.52 -17.80 8.51
C ILE A 95 20.16 -17.41 7.90
N ALA A 96 19.82 -16.11 7.97
CA ALA A 96 18.62 -15.55 7.40
C ALA A 96 18.84 -15.11 5.93
N PRO A 97 17.83 -15.28 5.06
CA PRO A 97 17.86 -14.73 3.71
C PRO A 97 18.02 -13.20 3.75
N PRO A 98 18.74 -12.60 2.77
CA PRO A 98 18.89 -11.15 2.68
C PRO A 98 17.53 -10.45 2.62
N VAL A 99 17.44 -9.27 3.23
CA VAL A 99 16.21 -8.49 3.21
C VAL A 99 15.95 -7.95 1.79
N ASP A 100 14.78 -8.22 1.25
CA ASP A 100 14.27 -7.65 0.00
C ASP A 100 12.77 -7.41 0.16
N LEU A 101 12.40 -6.15 0.39
CA LEU A 101 11.04 -5.76 0.76
C LEU A 101 10.51 -4.75 -0.24
N ILE A 102 9.20 -4.77 -0.49
CA ILE A 102 8.54 -3.75 -1.30
C ILE A 102 7.42 -3.11 -0.49
N ARG A 103 7.45 -1.78 -0.34
CA ARG A 103 6.53 -1.03 0.50
C ARG A 103 5.89 0.12 -0.27
N PRO A 104 4.57 0.35 -0.15
CA PRO A 104 3.96 1.53 -0.73
C PRO A 104 4.39 2.80 0.00
N CYS A 105 4.50 3.89 -0.76
CA CYS A 105 4.67 5.25 -0.26
C CYS A 105 3.65 6.13 -0.98
N PHE A 106 2.65 6.62 -0.23
CA PHE A 106 1.58 7.46 -0.76
C PHE A 106 1.74 8.90 -0.27
N ASN A 107 1.42 9.84 -1.17
CA ASN A 107 1.43 11.27 -0.89
C ASN A 107 0.06 11.79 -0.38
N SER A 108 -0.77 10.93 0.23
CA SER A 108 -2.04 11.35 0.82
C SER A 108 -2.20 10.82 2.24
N SER A 109 -2.76 11.66 3.11
CA SER A 109 -3.01 11.37 4.53
C SER A 109 -4.51 11.34 4.82
N LEU A 110 -5.26 10.60 4.01
CA LEU A 110 -6.68 10.38 4.27
C LEU A 110 -6.84 9.45 5.47
N HIS A 111 -7.60 9.91 6.46
CA HIS A 111 -8.11 9.07 7.54
C HIS A 111 -9.50 8.59 7.17
N ILE A 112 -9.66 7.28 7.04
CA ILE A 112 -10.93 6.65 6.65
C ILE A 112 -11.53 5.95 7.87
N GLU A 113 -12.74 6.36 8.24
CA GLU A 113 -13.55 5.66 9.23
C GLU A 113 -14.61 4.82 8.54
N ILE A 114 -14.62 3.50 8.80
CA ILE A 114 -15.58 2.56 8.19
C ILE A 114 -16.59 2.15 9.25
N MET A 115 -17.85 2.55 9.06
CA MET A 115 -18.96 2.22 9.93
C MET A 115 -19.73 1.03 9.35
N THR A 116 -19.22 -0.18 9.60
CA THR A 116 -19.75 -1.43 9.03
C THR A 116 -21.22 -1.71 9.35
N GLN A 117 -21.66 -1.27 10.53
CA GLN A 117 -23.04 -1.45 11.02
C GLN A 117 -24.11 -0.70 10.21
N CYS A 118 -23.74 0.40 9.54
CA CYS A 118 -24.67 1.21 8.75
C CYS A 118 -24.24 1.35 7.29
N GLY A 119 -23.17 0.66 6.87
CA GLY A 119 -22.71 0.67 5.49
C GLY A 119 -22.19 2.02 5.01
N LEU A 120 -21.70 2.84 5.94
CA LEU A 120 -21.16 4.17 5.66
C LEU A 120 -19.66 4.18 5.88
N LEU A 121 -18.94 4.91 5.05
CA LEU A 121 -17.58 5.33 5.32
C LEU A 121 -17.52 6.84 5.43
N GLN A 122 -16.54 7.36 6.16
CA GLN A 122 -16.23 8.78 6.25
C GLN A 122 -14.75 9.02 5.95
N ALA A 123 -14.48 9.91 5.00
CA ALA A 123 -13.14 10.36 4.67
C ALA A 123 -12.84 11.69 5.38
N LEU A 124 -11.72 11.72 6.10
CA LEU A 124 -11.21 12.86 6.84
C LEU A 124 -9.79 13.19 6.38
N HIS A 125 -9.45 14.47 6.31
CA HIS A 125 -8.08 14.95 6.12
C HIS A 125 -7.79 15.95 7.24
N GLU A 126 -6.75 15.69 8.03
CA GLU A 126 -6.40 16.50 9.21
C GLU A 126 -7.59 16.72 10.17
N GLY A 127 -8.43 15.69 10.32
CA GLY A 127 -9.64 15.71 11.16
C GLY A 127 -10.84 16.42 10.53
N GLN A 128 -10.73 16.96 9.31
CA GLN A 128 -11.83 17.63 8.61
C GLN A 128 -12.46 16.74 7.53
N PRO A 129 -13.79 16.78 7.33
CA PRO A 129 -14.46 16.07 6.25
C PRO A 129 -13.93 16.40 4.85
N VAL A 130 -13.61 15.37 4.07
CA VAL A 130 -13.21 15.53 2.66
C VAL A 130 -14.42 15.38 1.77
N ARG A 131 -14.93 16.50 1.24
CA ARG A 131 -15.99 16.50 0.23
C ARG A 131 -15.45 16.00 -1.10
N SER A 132 -16.31 15.37 -1.90
CA SER A 132 -15.99 14.96 -3.28
C SER A 132 -14.74 14.07 -3.41
N CYS A 133 -14.39 13.34 -2.35
CA CYS A 133 -13.38 12.29 -2.43
C CYS A 133 -13.97 11.15 -3.25
N TYR A 134 -13.26 10.72 -4.29
CA TYR A 134 -13.67 9.60 -5.11
C TYR A 134 -13.51 8.31 -4.33
N VAL A 135 -14.55 7.47 -4.37
CA VAL A 135 -14.60 6.18 -3.70
C VAL A 135 -14.91 5.12 -4.73
N LYS A 136 -14.10 4.06 -4.77
CA LYS A 136 -14.33 2.87 -5.59
C LYS A 136 -14.40 1.65 -4.68
N VAL A 137 -15.52 0.93 -4.74
CA VAL A 137 -15.84 -0.21 -3.88
C VAL A 137 -15.75 -1.50 -4.69
N TYR A 138 -15.01 -2.46 -4.17
CA TYR A 138 -14.97 -3.83 -4.67
C TYR A 138 -15.53 -4.78 -3.63
N ALA A 139 -16.23 -5.81 -4.10
CA ALA A 139 -16.77 -6.87 -3.28
C ALA A 139 -16.05 -8.19 -3.61
N LYS A 140 -15.71 -8.94 -2.57
CA LYS A 140 -15.27 -10.33 -2.67
C LYS A 140 -16.37 -11.21 -2.08
N VAL A 141 -17.04 -11.93 -2.98
CA VAL A 141 -18.14 -12.83 -2.64
C VAL A 141 -17.62 -14.27 -2.67
N SER A 142 -17.86 -15.02 -1.60
CA SER A 142 -17.67 -16.46 -1.59
C SER A 142 -18.95 -17.12 -2.14
N SER A 143 -18.93 -17.57 -3.40
CA SER A 143 -20.06 -18.34 -3.91
C SER A 143 -20.07 -19.73 -3.24
N GLY A 144 -21.22 -20.14 -2.71
CA GLY A 144 -21.40 -21.41 -2.01
C GLY A 144 -20.93 -22.64 -2.79
N SER A 145 -20.55 -23.68 -2.04
CA SER A 145 -19.92 -24.92 -2.50
C SER A 145 -20.80 -25.69 -3.49
N SER A 146 -20.60 -25.46 -4.80
CA SER A 146 -21.28 -26.23 -5.85
C SER A 146 -20.58 -27.59 -6.03
N GLY A 147 -20.96 -28.59 -5.22
CA GLY A 147 -20.80 -30.05 -5.48
C GLY A 147 -19.39 -30.62 -5.75
N SER A 148 -18.36 -29.79 -5.81
CA SER A 148 -16.95 -30.10 -6.06
C SER A 148 -16.18 -29.17 -5.14
N GLY A 149 -15.41 -29.71 -4.19
CA GLY A 149 -14.89 -29.03 -2.98
C GLY A 149 -13.91 -27.86 -3.19
N LYS A 150 -14.21 -26.91 -4.07
CA LYS A 150 -13.42 -25.70 -4.35
C LYS A 150 -14.34 -24.48 -4.27
N THR A 151 -14.35 -23.82 -3.12
CA THR A 151 -15.00 -22.50 -2.93
C THR A 151 -14.37 -21.50 -3.89
N ARG A 152 -15.13 -21.04 -4.89
CA ARG A 152 -14.68 -19.99 -5.81
C ARG A 152 -14.97 -18.64 -5.16
N THR A 153 -13.93 -17.89 -4.82
CA THR A 153 -14.07 -16.48 -4.43
C THR A 153 -13.98 -15.63 -5.69
N LYS A 154 -14.98 -14.77 -5.92
CA LYS A 154 -14.99 -13.85 -7.06
C LYS A 154 -14.89 -12.42 -6.53
N THR A 155 -13.93 -11.67 -7.08
CA THR A 155 -13.71 -10.25 -6.80
C THR A 155 -14.34 -9.46 -7.93
N GLU A 156 -15.18 -8.48 -7.58
CA GLU A 156 -16.00 -7.73 -8.53
C GLU A 156 -16.06 -6.26 -8.14
N PHE A 157 -16.12 -5.38 -9.15
CA PHE A 157 -16.50 -3.99 -8.93
C PHE A 157 -17.94 -3.95 -8.41
N TYR A 158 -18.17 -3.25 -7.31
CA TYR A 158 -19.47 -3.16 -6.66
C TYR A 158 -20.17 -1.83 -6.96
N LYS A 159 -19.49 -0.72 -6.67
CA LYS A 159 -20.01 0.64 -6.82
C LYS A 159 -18.87 1.65 -6.75
N ASP A 160 -19.06 2.82 -7.32
CA ASP A 160 -18.24 4.00 -7.12
C ASP A 160 -19.09 5.25 -6.81
N GLY A 161 -18.42 6.35 -6.52
CA GLY A 161 -19.00 7.67 -6.43
C GLY A 161 -18.14 8.61 -5.59
N TYR A 162 -18.76 9.65 -5.05
CA TYR A 162 -18.06 10.69 -4.33
C TYR A 162 -18.64 10.89 -2.93
N THR A 163 -17.78 11.24 -1.98
CA THR A 163 -18.22 11.61 -0.63
C THR A 163 -19.06 12.90 -0.65
N ASP A 164 -20.02 12.98 0.26
CA ASP A 164 -20.89 14.15 0.44
C ASP A 164 -20.18 15.32 1.16
N LEU A 165 -20.94 16.38 1.50
CA LEU A 165 -20.43 17.55 2.24
C LEU A 165 -19.88 17.23 3.63
N LEU A 166 -20.25 16.08 4.21
CA LEU A 166 -19.77 15.58 5.49
C LEU A 166 -18.67 14.53 5.32
N GLY A 167 -18.15 14.36 4.10
CA GLY A 167 -17.12 13.38 3.78
C GLY A 167 -17.63 11.94 3.82
N LYS A 168 -18.94 11.72 3.77
CA LYS A 168 -19.54 10.40 3.91
C LYS A 168 -19.89 9.77 2.57
N PHE A 169 -19.82 8.45 2.51
CA PHE A 169 -20.22 7.66 1.36
C PHE A 169 -20.92 6.36 1.80
N ASP A 170 -22.11 6.09 1.25
CA ASP A 170 -22.84 4.84 1.44
C ASP A 170 -22.33 3.78 0.46
N TYR A 171 -21.70 2.75 1.01
CA TYR A 171 -21.07 1.68 0.26
C TYR A 171 -21.84 0.36 0.25
N VAL A 172 -22.90 0.20 1.07
CA VAL A 172 -23.65 -1.08 1.15
C VAL A 172 -24.90 -1.07 0.28
N GLY A 173 -25.52 0.08 0.05
CA GLY A 173 -26.78 0.14 -0.70
C GLY A 173 -27.90 -0.74 -0.09
N ILE A 174 -29.09 -0.68 -0.67
CA ILE A 174 -30.32 -1.19 -0.03
C ILE A 174 -30.43 -2.74 -0.10
N ASN A 175 -29.52 -3.43 -0.83
CA ASN A 175 -29.62 -4.87 -1.12
C ASN A 175 -28.40 -5.71 -0.65
N GLY A 176 -27.57 -5.18 0.25
CA GLY A 176 -26.33 -5.83 0.68
C GLY A 176 -26.55 -7.14 1.46
N GLU A 177 -26.00 -8.24 0.95
CA GLU A 177 -25.98 -9.55 1.60
C GLU A 177 -24.89 -9.59 2.71
N SER A 178 -25.17 -10.23 3.85
CA SER A 178 -24.33 -10.16 5.07
C SER A 178 -22.98 -10.88 4.98
N SER A 179 -22.64 -11.49 3.84
CA SER A 179 -21.46 -12.36 3.65
C SER A 179 -20.49 -11.85 2.59
N VAL A 180 -20.40 -10.52 2.43
CA VAL A 180 -19.55 -9.87 1.43
C VAL A 180 -18.37 -9.17 2.10
N ASN A 181 -17.15 -9.42 1.62
CA ASN A 181 -15.97 -8.64 2.03
C ASN A 181 -15.79 -7.46 1.09
N TYR A 182 -15.75 -6.25 1.62
CA TYR A 182 -15.55 -5.03 0.82
C TYR A 182 -14.10 -4.54 0.89
N CYS A 183 -13.61 -3.99 -0.22
CA CYS A 183 -12.34 -3.27 -0.30
C CYS A 183 -12.59 -1.92 -0.99
N PHE A 184 -11.87 -0.90 -0.56
CA PHE A 184 -12.11 0.48 -0.93
C PHE A 184 -10.84 1.11 -1.48
N PHE A 185 -10.96 1.82 -2.60
CA PHE A 185 -9.98 2.76 -3.08
C PHE A 185 -10.53 4.18 -2.94
N PHE A 186 -9.64 5.06 -2.49
CA PHE A 186 -9.94 6.46 -2.25
C PHE A 186 -8.96 7.28 -3.04
N ASP A 187 -9.50 8.20 -3.83
CA ASP A 187 -8.69 9.22 -4.47
C ASP A 187 -9.20 10.60 -4.06
N MET A 188 -8.25 11.45 -3.71
CA MET A 188 -8.49 12.86 -3.50
C MET A 188 -7.92 13.54 -4.74
N GLU A 189 -8.73 13.64 -5.79
CA GLU A 189 -8.49 14.67 -6.79
C GLU A 189 -8.56 16.01 -6.04
N MET A 190 -7.40 16.61 -5.80
CA MET A 190 -7.30 18.01 -5.43
C MET A 190 -7.90 18.80 -6.60
N TYR A 191 -9.22 19.00 -6.60
CA TYR A 191 -9.85 20.04 -7.39
C TYR A 191 -9.34 21.37 -6.84
N SER A 192 -8.20 21.80 -7.36
CA SER A 192 -7.76 23.18 -7.31
C SER A 192 -8.81 23.96 -8.10
N ILE A 193 -9.71 24.62 -7.37
CA ILE A 193 -10.54 25.71 -7.90
C ILE A 193 -9.79 27.00 -7.61
#